data_AF-A0AAJ6D5W6-F1
#
_entry.id   AF-A0AAJ6D5W6-F1
#
_cell.length_a   1.000
_cell.length_b   1.000
_cell.length_c   1.000
_cell.angle_alpha   90.00
_cell.angle_beta   90.00
_cell.angle_gamma   90.00
#
_symmetry.space_group_name_H-M   'P 1'
#
loop_
_entity.id
_entity.type
_entity.pdbx_description
1 polymer ?
#
loop_
_entity_poly.entity_id
_entity_poly.type
_entity_poly.pdbx_seq_one_letter_code
_entity_poly.pdbx_strand_id
1 'polypeptide(L)'
;MSTSNYPEYFREAAQAVFDSLDAERQRRVEILGRMNAAYIGTPRDALLDLAFDGLLENVASALFGKAAKRRAIFIVGESGSGKTTAVERHIAKRPQFAPRVAADGTKVRPFVFFEPPKPLTLKGLARSGLAALNYPITTTRITEQELFDLWKEQLRENRVLFLWIDEMQHVLRGNTTKEIQNVADVLKSLVQIEGWPSS
;
A
#
# COMPACT_ATOMS: atom_id res chain seq x y z
N MET A 1 1.54 12.97 19.30
CA MET A 1 0.55 13.72 18.49
C MET A 1 1.27 14.26 17.26
N SER A 2 0.99 13.73 16.08
CA SER A 2 1.61 14.19 14.82
C SER A 2 0.84 15.42 14.34
N THR A 3 1.38 16.61 14.55
CA THR A 3 0.82 17.86 14.02
C THR A 3 0.85 17.79 12.49
N SER A 4 -0.33 17.77 11.90
CA SER A 4 -0.52 17.74 10.46
C SER A 4 -0.18 19.11 9.89
N ASN A 5 0.68 19.18 8.85
CA ASN A 5 1.15 20.43 8.23
C ASN A 5 0.09 21.13 7.36
N TYR A 6 -1.21 20.81 7.52
CA TYR A 6 -2.26 21.41 6.71
C TYR A 6 -2.80 22.69 7.35
N PRO A 7 -3.08 23.74 6.54
CA PRO A 7 -3.75 24.95 7.00
C PRO A 7 -5.07 24.67 7.71
N GLU A 8 -5.48 25.56 8.62
CA GLU A 8 -6.69 25.41 9.46
C GLU A 8 -7.97 25.22 8.63
N TYR A 9 -8.15 26.00 7.55
CA TYR A 9 -9.29 25.87 6.64
C TYR A 9 -9.40 24.49 5.99
N PHE A 10 -8.26 23.83 5.71
CA PHE A 10 -8.25 22.49 5.13
C PHE A 10 -8.69 21.45 6.17
N ARG A 11 -8.29 21.64 7.44
CA ARG A 11 -8.65 20.74 8.53
C ARG A 11 -10.14 20.80 8.85
N GLU A 12 -10.72 21.99 8.89
CA GLU A 12 -12.16 22.18 9.06
C GLU A 12 -12.95 21.52 7.92
N ALA A 13 -12.58 21.78 6.66
CA ALA A 13 -13.24 21.17 5.50
C ALA A 13 -13.10 19.64 5.49
N ALA A 14 -11.93 19.10 5.85
CA ALA A 14 -11.72 17.67 5.97
C ALA A 14 -12.55 17.05 7.10
N GLN A 15 -12.72 17.75 8.23
CA GLN A 15 -13.53 17.31 9.35
C GLN A 15 -15.02 17.29 9.00
N ALA A 16 -15.54 18.33 8.34
CA ALA A 16 -16.93 18.36 7.89
C ALA A 16 -17.26 17.20 6.93
N VAL A 17 -16.33 16.88 6.01
CA VAL A 17 -16.46 15.71 5.15
C VAL A 17 -16.46 14.42 5.98
N PHE A 18 -15.53 14.28 6.93
CA PHE A 18 -15.44 13.11 7.80
C PHE A 18 -16.73 12.88 8.61
N ASP A 19 -17.28 13.94 9.20
CA ASP A 19 -18.51 13.89 10.02
C ASP A 19 -19.74 13.53 9.19
N SER A 20 -19.73 13.80 7.87
CA SER A 20 -20.82 13.43 6.96
C SER A 20 -20.84 11.95 6.54
N LEU A 21 -19.77 11.19 6.83
CA LEU A 21 -19.65 9.79 6.44
C LEU A 21 -20.38 8.86 7.42
N ASP A 22 -20.88 7.72 6.91
CA ASP A 22 -21.36 6.65 7.77
C ASP A 22 -20.23 6.04 8.63
N ALA A 23 -20.59 5.33 9.71
CA ALA A 23 -19.64 4.79 10.68
C ALA A 23 -18.62 3.81 10.07
N GLU A 24 -18.97 3.09 8.99
CA GLU A 24 -18.05 2.18 8.30
C GLU A 24 -17.00 2.98 7.51
N ARG A 25 -17.45 4.03 6.80
CA ARG A 25 -16.60 4.93 6.02
C ARG A 25 -15.71 5.79 6.92
N GLN A 26 -16.20 6.29 8.05
CA GLN A 26 -15.38 6.99 9.03
C GLN A 26 -14.23 6.12 9.52
N ARG A 27 -14.51 4.89 9.97
CA ARG A 27 -13.46 3.95 10.40
C ARG A 27 -12.42 3.73 9.30
N ARG A 28 -12.87 3.50 8.06
CA ARG A 28 -11.97 3.36 6.91
C ARG A 28 -11.06 4.58 6.78
N VAL A 29 -11.61 5.79 6.78
CA VAL A 29 -10.84 7.03 6.64
C VAL A 29 -9.83 7.21 7.79
N GLU A 30 -10.20 6.90 9.03
CA GLU A 30 -9.28 6.94 10.18
C GLU A 30 -8.09 5.96 10.02
N ILE A 31 -8.37 4.75 9.54
CA ILE A 31 -7.35 3.74 9.26
C ILE A 31 -6.40 4.23 8.16
N LEU A 32 -6.96 4.74 7.06
CA LEU A 32 -6.18 5.28 5.94
C LEU A 32 -5.34 6.49 6.34
N GLY A 33 -5.89 7.37 7.18
CA GLY A 33 -5.18 8.53 7.73
C GLY A 33 -3.93 8.12 8.53
N ARG A 34 -4.00 7.00 9.27
CA ARG A 34 -2.86 6.46 10.03
C ARG A 34 -1.78 5.81 9.16
N MET A 35 -2.13 5.37 7.96
CA MET A 35 -1.21 4.81 6.98
C MET A 35 -0.46 5.87 6.16
N ASN A 36 -0.73 7.17 6.39
CA ASN A 36 -0.26 8.26 5.55
C ASN A 36 -0.50 7.99 4.05
N ALA A 37 -1.75 7.72 3.68
CA ALA A 37 -2.11 7.35 2.32
C ALA A 37 -2.95 8.42 1.62
N ALA A 38 -2.90 8.46 0.28
CA ALA A 38 -3.84 9.22 -0.52
C ALA A 38 -5.11 8.38 -0.77
N TYR A 39 -6.29 8.95 -0.53
CA TYR A 39 -7.57 8.32 -0.87
C TYR A 39 -8.09 8.88 -2.19
N ILE A 40 -8.29 8.01 -3.17
CA ILE A 40 -8.90 8.33 -4.46
C ILE A 40 -10.18 7.52 -4.51
N GLY A 41 -11.32 8.22 -4.55
CA GLY A 41 -12.62 7.61 -4.79
C GLY A 41 -12.73 7.14 -6.23
N THR A 42 -13.82 7.52 -6.91
CA THR A 42 -13.97 7.25 -8.35
C THR A 42 -12.71 7.72 -9.09
N PRO A 43 -12.00 6.80 -9.78
CA PRO A 43 -10.71 7.12 -10.37
C PRO A 43 -10.85 8.23 -11.41
N ARG A 44 -10.16 9.36 -11.20
CA ARG A 44 -10.00 10.42 -12.20
C ARG A 44 -8.56 10.38 -12.67
N ASP A 45 -8.35 10.25 -13.99
CA ASP A 45 -7.01 10.08 -14.59
C ASP A 45 -5.99 11.10 -14.06
N ALA A 46 -6.35 12.39 -13.98
CA ALA A 46 -5.44 13.43 -13.50
C ALA A 46 -5.02 13.26 -12.03
N LEU A 47 -5.93 12.82 -11.16
CA LEU A 47 -5.62 12.57 -9.75
C LEU A 47 -4.77 11.31 -9.58
N LEU A 48 -5.01 10.30 -10.42
CA LEU A 48 -4.19 9.09 -10.44
C LEU A 48 -2.78 9.41 -10.94
N ASP A 49 -2.63 10.19 -12.02
CA ASP A 49 -1.30 10.57 -12.50
C ASP A 49 -0.50 11.30 -11.42
N LEU A 50 -1.10 12.30 -10.76
CA LEU A 50 -0.45 13.00 -9.64
C LEU A 50 -0.06 12.06 -8.49
N ALA A 51 -0.92 11.09 -8.17
CA ALA A 51 -0.64 10.16 -7.08
C ALA A 51 0.49 9.17 -7.42
N PHE A 52 0.50 8.61 -8.63
CA PHE A 52 1.57 7.72 -9.09
C PHE A 52 2.91 8.45 -9.24
N ASP A 53 2.90 9.67 -9.78
CA ASP A 53 4.12 10.50 -9.86
C ASP A 53 4.65 10.82 -8.46
N GLY A 54 3.78 11.18 -7.53
CA GLY A 54 4.15 11.38 -6.13
C GLY A 54 4.76 10.15 -5.46
N LEU A 55 4.35 8.92 -5.83
CA LEU A 55 5.01 7.70 -5.34
C LEU A 55 6.43 7.57 -5.87
N LEU A 56 6.64 7.81 -7.17
CA LEU A 56 7.95 7.75 -7.80
C LEU A 56 8.91 8.80 -7.21
N GLU A 57 8.44 10.04 -7.11
CA GLU A 57 9.19 11.15 -6.52
C GLU A 57 9.55 10.89 -5.06
N ASN A 58 8.66 10.27 -4.29
CA ASN A 58 8.94 9.92 -2.90
C ASN A 58 10.10 8.91 -2.78
N VAL A 59 10.09 7.86 -3.61
CA VAL A 59 11.19 6.89 -3.67
C VAL A 59 12.50 7.56 -4.08
N ALA A 60 12.48 8.45 -5.08
CA ALA A 60 13.67 9.16 -5.53
C ALA A 60 14.21 10.12 -4.45
N SER A 61 13.31 10.80 -3.73
CA SER A 61 13.66 11.77 -2.69
C SER A 61 14.33 11.14 -1.47
N ALA A 62 14.17 9.83 -1.27
CA ALA A 62 14.89 9.07 -0.25
C ALA A 62 16.42 9.18 -0.39
N LEU A 63 16.94 9.32 -1.62
CA LEU A 63 18.37 9.55 -1.88
C LEU A 63 18.91 10.84 -1.26
N PHE A 64 18.03 11.80 -0.98
CA PHE A 64 18.37 13.11 -0.43
C PHE A 64 17.92 13.27 1.03
N GLY A 65 17.64 12.15 1.72
CA GLY A 65 17.24 12.13 3.13
C GLY A 65 15.84 12.68 3.40
N LYS A 66 15.00 12.84 2.36
CA LYS A 66 13.62 13.33 2.49
C LYS A 66 12.64 12.35 1.87
N ALA A 67 12.27 11.31 2.60
CA ALA A 67 11.07 10.54 2.26
C ALA A 67 9.82 11.31 2.73
N ALA A 68 8.90 11.61 1.81
CA ALA A 68 7.63 12.26 2.11
C ALA A 68 6.72 11.39 2.99
N LYS A 69 5.76 12.03 3.66
CA LYS A 69 4.79 11.33 4.52
C LYS A 69 3.91 10.36 3.71
N ARG A 70 3.53 10.70 2.47
CA ARG A 70 2.58 9.90 1.67
C ARG A 70 3.25 8.72 0.97
N ARG A 71 2.93 7.49 1.40
CA ARG A 71 3.62 6.27 0.94
C ARG A 71 2.69 5.19 0.38
N ALA A 72 1.39 5.44 0.36
CA ALA A 72 0.39 4.52 -0.18
C ALA A 72 -0.70 5.30 -0.92
N ILE A 73 -1.31 4.64 -1.91
CA ILE A 73 -2.51 5.11 -2.61
C ILE A 73 -3.60 4.07 -2.35
N PHE A 74 -4.78 4.53 -1.93
CA PHE A 74 -5.98 3.71 -1.85
C PHE A 74 -6.96 4.19 -2.91
N ILE A 75 -7.39 3.25 -3.76
CA ILE A 75 -8.32 3.51 -4.85
C ILE A 75 -9.60 2.76 -4.54
N VAL A 76 -10.71 3.49 -4.35
CA VAL A 76 -11.99 2.93 -3.91
C VAL A 76 -13.11 3.35 -4.84
N GLY A 77 -13.92 2.39 -5.26
CA GLY A 77 -15.03 2.62 -6.17
C GLY A 77 -15.85 1.34 -6.30
N GLU A 78 -17.00 1.44 -6.92
CA GLU A 78 -17.91 0.30 -7.11
C GLU A 78 -17.25 -0.84 -7.90
N SER A 79 -17.74 -2.06 -7.71
CA SER A 79 -17.30 -3.19 -8.53
C SER A 79 -17.59 -2.89 -10.00
N GLY A 80 -16.65 -3.20 -10.89
CA GLY A 80 -16.78 -2.88 -12.32
C GLY A 80 -16.52 -1.41 -12.69
N SER A 81 -16.13 -0.53 -11.76
CA SER A 81 -15.87 0.89 -12.05
C SER A 81 -14.56 1.16 -12.82
N GLY A 82 -13.90 0.14 -13.37
CA GLY A 82 -12.66 0.28 -14.15
C GLY A 82 -11.38 0.58 -13.34
N LYS A 83 -11.36 0.38 -12.02
CA LYS A 83 -10.19 0.70 -11.15
C LYS A 83 -8.93 -0.04 -11.59
N THR A 84 -9.02 -1.36 -11.75
CA THR A 84 -7.91 -2.22 -12.17
C THR A 84 -7.35 -1.73 -13.50
N THR A 85 -8.22 -1.50 -14.49
CA THR A 85 -7.84 -0.96 -15.80
C THR A 85 -7.18 0.41 -15.71
N ALA A 86 -7.68 1.31 -14.85
CA ALA A 86 -7.06 2.60 -14.62
C ALA A 86 -5.65 2.44 -14.02
N VAL A 87 -5.52 1.67 -12.95
CA VAL A 87 -4.23 1.38 -12.29
C VAL A 87 -3.22 0.80 -13.28
N GLU A 88 -3.60 -0.24 -14.03
CA GLU A 88 -2.77 -0.85 -15.06
C GLU A 88 -2.30 0.16 -16.10
N ARG A 89 -3.21 1.02 -16.59
CA ARG A 89 -2.88 2.09 -17.54
C ARG A 89 -1.87 3.08 -16.95
N HIS A 90 -2.03 3.47 -15.69
CA HIS A 90 -1.10 4.41 -15.05
C HIS A 90 0.27 3.78 -14.74
N ILE A 91 0.31 2.49 -14.41
CA ILE A 91 1.56 1.73 -14.28
C ILE A 91 2.26 1.63 -15.64
N ALA A 92 1.53 1.26 -16.70
CA ALA A 92 2.10 1.08 -18.03
C ALA A 92 2.73 2.35 -18.63
N LYS A 93 2.25 3.54 -18.24
CA LYS A 93 2.85 4.83 -18.61
C LYS A 93 4.25 5.05 -18.03
N ARG A 94 4.65 4.31 -16.99
CA ARG A 94 5.82 4.61 -16.14
C ARG A 94 6.84 3.47 -16.18
N PRO A 95 7.97 3.61 -16.90
CA PRO A 95 8.97 2.56 -17.01
C PRO A 95 9.63 2.18 -15.67
N GLN A 96 9.51 3.03 -14.64
CA GLN A 96 10.05 2.80 -13.30
C GLN A 96 9.41 1.60 -12.59
N PHE A 97 8.20 1.17 -13.01
CA PHE A 97 7.56 -0.03 -12.50
C PHE A 97 7.98 -1.30 -13.24
N ALA A 98 8.60 -1.18 -14.41
CA ALA A 98 9.00 -2.33 -15.20
C ALA A 98 10.17 -3.10 -14.53
N PRO A 99 10.25 -4.43 -14.72
CA PRO A 99 11.43 -5.20 -14.33
C PRO A 99 12.69 -4.63 -14.96
N ARG A 100 13.81 -4.69 -14.22
CA ARG A 100 15.11 -4.20 -14.70
C ARG A 100 16.22 -5.15 -14.30
N VAL A 101 17.37 -5.02 -14.95
CA VAL A 101 18.62 -5.65 -14.52
C VAL A 101 19.34 -4.65 -13.62
N ALA A 102 19.76 -5.09 -12.45
CA ALA A 102 20.52 -4.26 -11.52
C ALA A 102 22.04 -4.33 -11.83
N ALA A 103 22.82 -3.52 -11.14
CA ALA A 103 24.26 -3.37 -11.39
C ALA A 103 25.04 -4.69 -11.22
N ASP A 104 24.55 -5.59 -10.37
CA ASP A 104 25.10 -6.93 -10.13
C ASP A 104 24.63 -7.99 -11.13
N GLY A 105 23.90 -7.59 -12.19
CA GLY A 105 23.35 -8.51 -13.18
C GLY A 105 22.05 -9.20 -12.75
N THR A 106 21.58 -8.99 -11.52
CA THR A 106 20.35 -9.60 -11.01
C THR A 106 19.12 -8.96 -11.65
N LYS A 107 18.21 -9.78 -12.20
CA LYS A 107 16.89 -9.31 -12.65
C LYS A 107 16.01 -9.03 -11.44
N VAL A 108 15.58 -7.79 -11.30
CA VAL A 108 14.76 -7.33 -10.16
C VAL A 108 13.41 -6.79 -10.61
N ARG A 109 12.43 -6.85 -9.71
CA ARG A 109 11.04 -6.49 -9.98
C ARG A 109 10.64 -5.39 -8.98
N PRO A 110 10.76 -4.11 -9.35
CA PRO A 110 10.48 -3.00 -8.43
C PRO A 110 8.99 -2.91 -8.06
N PHE A 111 8.11 -3.54 -8.83
CA PHE A 111 6.67 -3.56 -8.62
C PHE A 111 6.16 -4.99 -8.46
N VAL A 112 5.35 -5.22 -7.43
CA VAL A 112 4.70 -6.50 -7.16
C VAL A 112 3.20 -6.27 -6.99
N PHE A 113 2.42 -7.11 -7.66
CA PHE A 113 0.96 -7.11 -7.62
C PHE A 113 0.44 -8.47 -7.15
N PHE A 114 -0.58 -8.47 -6.30
CA PHE A 114 -1.31 -9.68 -5.95
C PHE A 114 -2.70 -9.38 -5.37
N GLU A 115 -3.60 -10.36 -5.50
CA GLU A 115 -4.87 -10.40 -4.77
C GLU A 115 -4.73 -11.34 -3.56
N PRO A 116 -5.04 -10.89 -2.34
CA PRO A 116 -5.08 -11.77 -1.18
C PRO A 116 -6.28 -12.74 -1.22
N PRO A 117 -6.20 -13.91 -0.56
CA PRO A 117 -7.26 -14.90 -0.60
C PRO A 117 -8.49 -14.42 0.18
N LYS A 118 -9.66 -14.97 -0.16
CA LYS A 118 -10.91 -14.79 0.59
C LYS A 118 -11.25 -16.10 1.32
N PRO A 119 -11.51 -16.08 2.65
CA PRO A 119 -11.43 -14.94 3.56
C PRO A 119 -9.99 -14.49 3.82
N LEU A 120 -9.80 -13.18 4.01
CA LEU A 120 -8.48 -12.64 4.33
C LEU A 120 -8.09 -12.98 5.76
N THR A 121 -6.90 -13.56 5.92
CA THR A 121 -6.17 -13.66 7.19
C THR A 121 -4.81 -13.00 7.06
N LEU A 122 -4.19 -12.58 8.18
CA LEU A 122 -2.82 -12.03 8.16
C LEU A 122 -1.82 -13.03 7.58
N LYS A 123 -1.91 -14.32 7.95
CA LYS A 123 -1.13 -15.39 7.30
C LYS A 123 -1.40 -15.49 5.81
N GLY A 124 -2.67 -15.39 5.40
CA GLY A 124 -3.08 -15.41 3.99
C GLY A 124 -2.48 -14.26 3.19
N LEU A 125 -2.48 -13.04 3.76
CA LEU A 125 -1.88 -11.86 3.16
C LEU A 125 -0.38 -12.06 2.92
N ALA A 126 0.36 -12.46 3.96
CA ALA A 126 1.80 -12.68 3.85
C ALA A 126 2.13 -13.82 2.88
N ARG A 127 1.36 -14.92 2.88
CA ARG A 127 1.53 -16.03 1.92
C ARG A 127 1.31 -15.59 0.48
N SER A 128 0.27 -14.80 0.20
CA SER A 128 0.04 -14.30 -1.17
C SER A 128 1.13 -13.34 -1.62
N GLY A 129 1.60 -12.46 -0.73
CA GLY A 129 2.73 -11.57 -1.03
C GLY A 129 4.02 -12.35 -1.34
N LEU A 130 4.34 -13.37 -0.54
CA LEU A 130 5.46 -14.28 -0.77
C LEU A 130 5.30 -15.08 -2.06
N ALA A 131 4.11 -15.61 -2.35
CA ALA A 131 3.83 -16.31 -3.60
C ALA A 131 4.00 -15.40 -4.83
N ALA A 132 3.60 -14.13 -4.74
CA ALA A 132 3.78 -13.15 -5.80
C ALA A 132 5.25 -12.82 -6.09
N LEU A 133 6.13 -13.06 -5.10
CA LEU A 133 7.58 -13.00 -5.21
C LEU A 133 8.21 -14.32 -5.69
N ASN A 134 7.40 -15.29 -6.14
CA ASN A 134 7.81 -16.66 -6.47
C ASN A 134 8.42 -17.42 -5.28
N TYR A 135 8.00 -17.10 -4.05
CA TYR A 135 8.44 -17.74 -2.81
C TYR A 135 7.25 -18.39 -2.05
N PRO A 136 6.57 -19.42 -2.61
CA PRO A 136 5.40 -20.00 -1.96
C PRO A 136 5.76 -20.79 -0.68
N ILE A 137 5.07 -20.50 0.42
CA ILE A 137 5.23 -21.25 1.68
C ILE A 137 4.22 -22.40 1.76
N THR A 138 4.72 -23.63 1.83
CA THR A 138 3.89 -24.85 1.92
C THR A 138 3.63 -25.31 3.35
N THR A 139 4.53 -25.05 4.29
CA THR A 139 4.39 -25.48 5.69
C THR A 139 3.29 -24.70 6.43
N THR A 140 2.53 -25.37 7.30
CA THR A 140 1.51 -24.75 8.18
C THR A 140 2.05 -24.36 9.55
N ARG A 141 3.26 -24.81 9.92
CA ARG A 141 3.88 -24.62 11.25
C ARG A 141 4.59 -23.28 11.44
N ILE A 142 4.43 -22.35 10.48
CA ILE A 142 5.02 -21.02 10.55
C ILE A 142 4.05 -20.04 11.22
N THR A 143 4.59 -19.20 12.10
CA THR A 143 3.84 -18.14 12.79
C THR A 143 3.52 -16.98 11.84
N GLU A 144 2.62 -16.09 12.27
CA GLU A 144 2.35 -14.86 11.52
C GLU A 144 3.59 -13.97 11.44
N GLN A 145 4.29 -13.79 12.56
CA GLN A 145 5.46 -12.94 12.63
C GLN A 145 6.58 -13.43 11.69
N GLU A 146 6.91 -14.73 11.74
CA GLU A 146 7.92 -15.31 10.84
C GLU A 146 7.55 -15.15 9.36
N LEU A 147 6.26 -15.26 8.99
CA LEU A 147 5.80 -15.02 7.63
C LEU A 147 6.02 -13.56 7.19
N PHE A 148 5.75 -12.60 8.08
CA PHE A 148 5.93 -11.18 7.76
C PHE A 148 7.39 -10.77 7.70
N ASP A 149 8.24 -11.29 8.58
CA ASP A 149 9.68 -11.03 8.57
C ASP A 149 10.30 -11.59 7.29
N LEU A 150 9.97 -12.83 6.94
CA LEU A 150 10.36 -13.44 5.67
C LEU A 150 9.84 -12.66 4.45
N TRP A 151 8.62 -12.14 4.51
CA TRP A 151 8.10 -11.32 3.42
C TRP A 151 8.88 -10.02 3.25
N LYS A 152 9.21 -9.33 4.34
CA LYS A 152 10.07 -8.13 4.30
C LYS A 152 11.45 -8.43 3.72
N GLU A 153 12.05 -9.56 4.10
CA GLU A 153 13.32 -10.02 3.52
C GLU A 153 13.19 -10.22 2.02
N GLN A 154 12.18 -10.96 1.56
CA GLN A 154 11.98 -11.21 0.13
C GLN A 154 11.68 -9.94 -0.66
N LEU A 155 10.97 -8.96 -0.09
CA LEU A 155 10.78 -7.64 -0.71
C LEU A 155 12.13 -6.91 -0.90
N ARG A 156 13.03 -6.99 0.09
CA ARG A 156 14.36 -6.39 0.03
C ARG A 156 15.25 -7.08 -1.02
N GLU A 157 15.33 -8.41 -0.98
CA GLU A 157 16.14 -9.20 -1.91
C GLU A 157 15.71 -9.00 -3.37
N ASN A 158 14.40 -8.92 -3.62
CA ASN A 158 13.86 -8.68 -4.95
C ASN A 158 13.89 -7.19 -5.37
N ARG A 159 14.43 -6.31 -4.52
CA ARG A 159 14.49 -4.85 -4.69
C ARG A 159 13.13 -4.25 -5.04
N VAL A 160 12.08 -4.73 -4.37
CA VAL A 160 10.71 -4.22 -4.52
C VAL A 160 10.63 -2.84 -3.89
N LEU A 161 10.00 -1.91 -4.61
CA LEU A 161 9.79 -0.52 -4.20
C LEU A 161 8.30 -0.19 -4.08
N PHE A 162 7.46 -0.93 -4.81
CA PHE A 162 6.03 -0.68 -4.92
C PHE A 162 5.25 -1.99 -4.79
N LEU A 163 4.18 -1.94 -3.99
CA LEU A 163 3.23 -3.03 -3.82
C LEU A 163 1.83 -2.57 -4.22
N TRP A 164 1.18 -3.35 -5.07
CA TRP A 164 -0.24 -3.25 -5.33
C TRP A 164 -0.94 -4.48 -4.78
N ILE A 165 -1.77 -4.26 -3.77
CA ILE A 165 -2.61 -5.29 -3.15
C ILE A 165 -4.04 -5.04 -3.63
N ASP A 166 -4.57 -5.91 -4.50
CA ASP A 166 -5.93 -5.75 -5.00
C ASP A 166 -6.96 -6.10 -3.93
N GLU A 167 -8.18 -5.60 -4.10
CA GLU A 167 -9.33 -5.93 -3.29
C GLU A 167 -9.14 -5.71 -1.77
N MET A 168 -8.21 -4.82 -1.40
CA MET A 168 -7.85 -4.53 -0.01
C MET A 168 -9.03 -4.00 0.82
N GLN A 169 -10.08 -3.50 0.18
CA GLN A 169 -11.33 -3.14 0.85
C GLN A 169 -11.97 -4.30 1.62
N HIS A 170 -11.79 -5.56 1.20
CA HIS A 170 -12.29 -6.71 1.96
C HIS A 170 -11.63 -6.83 3.33
N VAL A 171 -10.38 -6.37 3.42
CA VAL A 171 -9.62 -6.33 4.67
C VAL A 171 -10.15 -5.26 5.61
N LEU A 172 -10.52 -4.11 5.06
CA LEU A 172 -11.09 -2.99 5.79
C LEU A 172 -12.56 -3.24 6.23
N ARG A 173 -13.18 -4.33 5.79
CA ARG A 173 -14.52 -4.78 6.19
C ARG A 173 -14.53 -5.80 7.34
N GLY A 174 -13.40 -6.01 8.01
CA GLY A 174 -13.25 -6.99 9.10
C GLY A 174 -14.30 -6.86 10.21
N ASN A 175 -14.57 -7.98 10.89
CA ASN A 175 -15.66 -8.09 11.87
C ASN A 175 -15.41 -7.26 13.13
N THR A 176 -14.15 -6.89 13.42
CA THR A 176 -13.79 -6.11 14.61
C THR A 176 -12.79 -4.99 14.32
N THR A 177 -12.89 -3.88 15.06
CA THR A 177 -11.96 -2.75 14.99
C THR A 177 -10.50 -3.17 15.23
N LYS A 178 -10.27 -4.22 16.05
CA LYS A 178 -8.94 -4.73 16.39
C LYS A 178 -8.26 -5.44 15.20
N GLU A 179 -9.00 -6.22 14.42
CA GLU A 179 -8.46 -6.89 13.24
C GLU A 179 -8.05 -5.88 12.18
N ILE A 180 -8.90 -4.89 11.92
CA ILE A 180 -8.59 -3.86 10.93
C ILE A 180 -7.39 -3.01 11.37
N GLN A 181 -7.29 -2.73 12.68
CA GLN A 181 -6.12 -2.06 13.24
C GLN A 181 -4.84 -2.86 13.02
N ASN A 182 -4.86 -4.16 13.32
CA ASN A 182 -3.69 -5.02 13.20
C ASN A 182 -3.19 -5.08 11.75
N VAL A 183 -4.10 -5.15 10.77
CA VAL A 183 -3.73 -5.07 9.36
C VAL A 183 -3.14 -3.71 9.02
N ALA A 184 -3.72 -2.61 9.49
CA ALA A 184 -3.18 -1.27 9.23
C ALA A 184 -1.75 -1.11 9.76
N ASP A 185 -1.48 -1.63 10.97
CA ASP A 185 -0.15 -1.59 11.58
C ASP A 185 0.85 -2.46 10.82
N VAL A 186 0.42 -3.63 10.35
CA VAL A 186 1.20 -4.50 9.47
C VAL A 186 1.56 -3.80 8.16
N LEU A 187 0.57 -3.21 7.46
CA LEU A 187 0.82 -2.49 6.20
C LEU A 187 1.75 -1.30 6.41
N LYS A 188 1.58 -0.59 7.53
CA LYS A 188 2.48 0.49 7.92
C LYS A 188 3.91 -0.03 8.11
N SER A 189 4.08 -1.22 8.71
CA SER A 189 5.41 -1.83 8.87
C SER A 189 6.05 -2.21 7.52
N LEU A 190 5.26 -2.64 6.53
CA LEU A 190 5.75 -2.92 5.17
C LEU A 190 6.19 -1.64 4.43
N VAL A 191 5.57 -0.52 4.77
CA VAL A 191 5.89 0.82 4.25
C VAL A 191 7.10 1.45 4.95
N GLN A 192 7.55 0.87 6.07
CA GLN A 192 8.62 1.38 6.94
C GLN A 192 9.77 0.37 7.09
N ILE A 193 10.07 -0.43 6.05
CA ILE A 193 11.15 -1.41 6.11
C ILE A 193 12.48 -0.72 6.42
N GLU A 194 13.12 -1.15 7.50
CA GLU A 194 14.45 -0.69 7.92
C GLU A 194 15.50 -1.13 6.89
N GLY A 195 16.40 -0.24 6.51
CA GLY A 195 17.47 -0.42 5.53
C GLY A 195 17.04 -0.41 4.06
N TRP A 196 15.75 -0.18 3.74
CA TRP A 196 15.25 -0.22 2.36
C TRP A 196 13.88 0.44 2.17
N PRO A 197 13.70 1.42 1.27
CA PRO A 197 14.54 2.59 1.06
C PRO A 197 14.24 3.72 2.09
N SER A 198 13.71 3.40 3.29
CA SER A 198 13.20 4.42 4.22
C SER A 198 13.77 4.42 5.64
N SER A 199 15.03 4.03 5.82
CA SER A 199 15.84 4.43 6.99
C SER A 199 17.22 4.88 6.54
#